data_AF-A0A087UH67-F1
#
_entry.id   AF-A0A087UH67-F1
#
_cell.length_a   1.000
_cell.length_b   1.000
_cell.length_c   1.000
_cell.angle_alpha   90.00
_cell.angle_beta   90.00
_cell.angle_gamma   90.00
#
_symmetry.space_group_name_H-M   'P 1'
#
loop_
_entity.id
_entity.type
_entity.pdbx_description
1 polymer ?
#
loop_
_entity_poly.entity_id
_entity_poly.type
_entity_poly.pdbx_seq_one_letter_code
_entity_poly.pdbx_strand_id
1 'polypeptide(L)'
;MVWRAIHQSLPLLSKDWRNLDRRTIDNPSAPDSEHRWQHCTSFLTDNYLGMAITSYFVRHYFKNESVKTAHSMTEYIHEAFTKMLGRARWMDEEAFTEALDKASTMA
;
A
#
# COMPACT_ATOMS: atom_id res chain seq x y z
N MET A 1 1.14 -6.03 -28.51
CA MET A 1 0.68 -4.63 -28.38
C MET A 1 -0.84 -4.56 -28.23
N VAL A 2 -1.63 -5.07 -29.19
CA VAL A 2 -3.12 -5.05 -29.17
C VAL A 2 -3.71 -5.60 -27.87
N TRP A 3 -3.21 -6.73 -27.37
CA TRP A 3 -3.69 -7.33 -26.12
C TRP A 3 -3.61 -6.41 -24.91
N ARG A 4 -2.54 -5.60 -24.77
CA ARG A 4 -2.39 -4.69 -23.63
C ARG A 4 -3.45 -3.60 -23.62
N ALA A 5 -3.80 -3.07 -24.80
CA ALA A 5 -4.87 -2.08 -24.93
C ALA A 5 -6.25 -2.68 -24.63
N ILE A 6 -6.52 -3.89 -25.13
CA ILE A 6 -7.76 -4.62 -24.82
C ILE A 6 -7.86 -4.87 -23.32
N HIS A 7 -6.80 -5.40 -22.71
CA HIS A 7 -6.73 -5.72 -21.29
C HIS A 7 -7.02 -4.50 -20.41
N GLN A 8 -6.42 -3.34 -20.71
CA GLN A 8 -6.70 -2.09 -19.99
C GLN A 8 -8.16 -1.62 -20.08
N SER A 9 -8.90 -2.04 -21.11
CA SER A 9 -10.32 -1.69 -21.26
C SER A 9 -11.27 -2.64 -20.53
N LEU A 10 -10.84 -3.86 -20.17
CA LEU A 10 -11.71 -4.90 -19.59
C LEU A 10 -12.48 -4.43 -18.34
N PRO A 11 -11.89 -3.65 -17.40
CA PRO A 11 -12.61 -3.11 -16.24
C PRO A 11 -13.79 -2.19 -16.58
N LEU A 12 -13.80 -1.60 -17.79
CA LEU A 12 -14.81 -0.66 -18.27
C LEU A 12 -15.96 -1.35 -19.02
N LEU A 13 -15.77 -2.59 -19.46
CA LEU A 13 -16.73 -3.35 -20.26
C LEU A 13 -17.79 -4.03 -19.37
N SER A 14 -18.62 -4.91 -19.96
CA SER A 14 -19.71 -5.61 -19.26
C SER A 14 -19.22 -6.50 -18.10
N LYS A 15 -20.16 -7.00 -17.29
CA LYS A 15 -19.86 -7.83 -16.11
C LYS A 15 -18.99 -9.04 -16.46
N ASP A 16 -19.26 -9.69 -17.59
CA ASP A 16 -18.55 -10.90 -18.00
C ASP A 16 -17.06 -10.62 -18.26
N TRP A 17 -16.76 -9.51 -18.92
CA TRP A 17 -15.39 -9.05 -19.17
C TRP A 17 -14.65 -8.67 -17.89
N ARG A 18 -15.32 -7.98 -16.96
CA ARG A 18 -14.74 -7.66 -15.64
C ARG A 18 -14.47 -8.91 -14.79
N ASN A 19 -15.38 -9.89 -14.84
CA ASN A 19 -15.18 -11.17 -14.16
C ASN A 19 -14.07 -12.00 -14.81
N LEU A 20 -13.88 -11.89 -16.12
CA LEU A 20 -12.75 -12.51 -16.81
C LEU A 20 -11.42 -11.89 -16.36
N ASP A 21 -11.34 -10.56 -16.33
CA ASP A 21 -10.17 -9.80 -15.88
C ASP A 21 -9.73 -10.23 -14.48
N ARG A 22 -10.66 -10.21 -13.52
CA ARG A 22 -10.42 -10.57 -12.11
C ARG A 22 -10.00 -12.03 -11.91
N ARG A 23 -10.58 -12.96 -12.68
CA ARG A 23 -10.19 -14.40 -12.64
C ARG A 23 -8.79 -14.63 -13.19
N THR A 24 -8.33 -13.77 -14.09
CA THR A 24 -7.06 -13.91 -14.78
C THR A 24 -5.91 -13.22 -14.02
N ILE A 25 -6.18 -12.08 -13.38
CA ILE A 25 -5.16 -11.24 -12.75
C ILE A 25 -5.09 -11.42 -11.23
N ASP A 26 -6.24 -11.37 -10.55
CA ASP A 26 -6.26 -11.16 -9.11
C ASP A 26 -6.39 -12.48 -8.34
N ASN A 27 -7.46 -13.23 -8.60
CA ASN A 27 -7.76 -14.43 -7.84
C ASN A 27 -8.69 -15.36 -8.63
N PRO A 28 -8.22 -16.55 -9.05
CA PRO A 28 -9.02 -17.54 -9.76
C PRO A 28 -10.26 -18.02 -8.99
N SER A 29 -10.24 -17.92 -7.66
CA SER A 29 -11.33 -18.35 -6.77
C SER A 29 -12.26 -17.21 -6.35
N ALA A 30 -12.06 -15.99 -6.86
CA ALA A 30 -12.86 -14.87 -6.41
C ALA A 30 -14.30 -14.95 -6.96
N PRO A 31 -15.33 -14.72 -6.13
CA PRO A 31 -16.73 -14.89 -6.50
C PRO A 31 -17.14 -13.96 -7.65
N ASP A 32 -18.01 -14.44 -8.56
CA ASP A 32 -18.49 -13.72 -9.76
C ASP A 32 -19.30 -12.42 -9.50
N SER A 33 -19.44 -12.02 -8.24
CA SER A 33 -20.38 -11.00 -7.76
C SER A 33 -19.74 -9.96 -6.84
N GLU A 34 -18.73 -9.25 -7.31
CA GLU A 34 -18.38 -7.98 -6.64
C GLU A 34 -19.51 -6.97 -6.84
N HIS A 35 -19.86 -6.24 -5.79
CA HIS A 35 -20.85 -5.18 -5.90
C HIS A 35 -20.31 -4.06 -6.80
N ARG A 36 -21.14 -3.52 -7.70
CA ARG A 36 -20.70 -2.51 -8.68
C ARG A 36 -20.04 -1.29 -8.03
N TRP A 37 -20.51 -0.88 -6.86
CA TRP A 37 -19.94 0.25 -6.14
C TRP A 37 -18.49 -0.01 -5.72
N GLN A 38 -18.15 -1.22 -5.26
CA GLN A 38 -16.78 -1.59 -4.83
C GLN A 38 -15.82 -1.49 -6.01
N HIS A 39 -16.19 -2.12 -7.13
CA HIS A 39 -15.42 -2.05 -8.39
C HIS A 39 -15.18 -0.60 -8.81
N CYS A 40 -16.24 0.22 -8.83
CA CYS A 40 -16.13 1.61 -9.24
C CYS A 40 -15.25 2.42 -8.29
N THR A 41 -15.37 2.23 -6.98
CA THR A 41 -14.55 2.95 -5.99
C THR A 41 -13.09 2.52 -6.04
N SER A 42 -12.78 1.22 -6.16
CA SER A 42 -11.40 0.73 -6.29
C SER A 42 -10.79 1.23 -7.58
N PHE A 43 -11.46 1.00 -8.71
CA PHE A 43 -10.97 1.40 -10.03
C PHE A 43 -10.63 2.90 -10.10
N LEU A 44 -11.50 3.77 -9.56
CA LEU A 44 -11.23 5.21 -9.51
C LEU A 44 -10.08 5.55 -8.57
N THR A 45 -10.01 4.92 -7.39
CA THR A 45 -8.94 5.18 -6.40
C THR A 45 -7.58 4.75 -6.94
N ASP A 46 -7.52 3.57 -7.57
CA ASP A 46 -6.26 2.96 -7.98
C ASP A 46 -5.69 3.57 -9.27
N ASN A 47 -6.56 4.02 -10.20
CA ASN A 47 -6.12 4.41 -11.54
C ASN A 47 -6.20 5.92 -11.86
N TYR A 48 -7.03 6.70 -11.15
CA TYR A 48 -7.31 8.09 -11.58
C TYR A 48 -7.30 9.12 -10.45
N LEU A 49 -8.03 8.85 -9.36
CA LEU A 49 -8.41 9.85 -8.35
C LEU A 49 -7.89 9.53 -6.95
N GLY A 50 -6.88 8.67 -6.81
CA GLY A 50 -6.37 8.20 -5.52
C GLY A 50 -6.06 9.32 -4.53
N MET A 51 -5.34 10.37 -4.96
CA MET A 51 -5.04 11.52 -4.10
C MET A 51 -6.29 12.33 -3.71
N ALA A 52 -7.21 12.56 -4.65
CA ALA A 52 -8.42 13.34 -4.39
C ALA A 52 -9.36 12.63 -3.41
N ILE A 53 -9.58 11.33 -3.64
CA ILE A 53 -10.42 10.47 -2.78
C ILE A 53 -9.78 10.35 -1.39
N THR A 54 -8.47 10.11 -1.31
CA THR A 54 -7.76 10.00 -0.03
C THR A 54 -7.75 11.32 0.73
N SER A 55 -7.54 12.45 0.06
CA SER A 55 -7.64 13.80 0.65
C SER A 55 -9.03 14.05 1.25
N TYR A 56 -10.09 13.70 0.51
CA TYR A 56 -11.46 13.78 1.01
C TYR A 56 -11.65 12.90 2.25
N PHE A 57 -11.18 11.65 2.20
CA PHE A 57 -11.26 10.73 3.34
C PHE A 57 -10.54 11.29 4.58
N VAL A 58 -9.32 11.81 4.41
CA VAL A 58 -8.52 12.38 5.51
C VAL A 58 -9.23 13.56 6.16
N ARG A 59 -9.81 14.47 5.37
CA ARG A 59 -10.49 15.66 5.88
C ARG A 59 -11.75 15.37 6.67
N HIS A 60 -12.46 14.30 6.34
CA HIS A 60 -13.80 14.04 6.89
C HIS A 60 -13.87 12.88 7.88
N TYR A 61 -12.99 11.88 7.76
CA TYR A 61 -13.12 10.62 8.49
C TYR A 61 -11.86 10.22 9.26
N PHE A 62 -10.69 10.74 8.89
CA PHE A 62 -9.44 10.38 9.54
C PHE A 62 -9.20 11.20 10.81
N LYS A 63 -8.95 10.52 11.93
CA LYS A 63 -8.73 11.16 13.23
C LYS A 63 -7.29 11.60 13.35
N ASN A 64 -7.04 12.87 13.67
CA ASN A 64 -5.69 13.40 13.83
C ASN A 64 -4.90 12.71 14.96
N GLU A 65 -5.59 12.24 16.01
CA GLU A 65 -4.96 11.44 17.08
C GLU A 65 -4.32 10.15 16.54
N SER A 66 -4.85 9.55 15.48
CA SER A 66 -4.25 8.38 14.84
C SER A 66 -2.87 8.68 14.25
N VAL A 67 -2.61 9.91 13.79
CA VAL A 67 -1.28 10.34 13.32
C VAL A 67 -0.29 10.34 14.48
N LYS A 68 -0.67 10.94 15.62
CA LYS A 68 0.19 11.01 16.80
C LYS A 68 0.51 9.63 17.34
N THR A 69 -0.49 8.74 17.42
CA THR A 69 -0.28 7.36 17.84
C THR A 69 0.66 6.63 16.88
N ALA A 70 0.41 6.70 15.57
CA ALA A 70 1.29 6.06 14.58
C ALA A 70 2.72 6.60 14.67
N HIS A 71 2.91 7.90 14.83
CA HIS A 71 4.22 8.51 15.00
C HIS A 71 4.93 8.03 16.27
N SER A 72 4.22 7.92 17.40
CA SER A 72 4.80 7.35 18.62
C SER A 72 5.21 5.87 18.47
N MET A 73 4.46 5.11 17.67
CA MET A 73 4.79 3.72 17.35
C MET A 73 6.04 3.64 16.46
N THR A 74 6.18 4.53 15.48
CA THR A 74 7.37 4.55 14.61
C THR A 74 8.63 4.93 15.40
N GLU A 75 8.56 5.93 16.28
CA GLU A 75 9.66 6.30 17.19
C GLU A 75 10.08 5.11 18.08
N TYR A 76 9.09 4.43 18.67
CA TYR A 76 9.36 3.25 19.50
C TYR A 76 10.06 2.13 18.70
N ILE A 77 9.58 1.85 17.47
CA ILE A 77 10.18 0.84 16.60
C ILE A 77 11.61 1.25 16.21
N HIS A 78 11.83 2.52 15.89
CA HIS A 78 13.14 3.06 15.54
C HIS A 78 14.15 2.91 16.69
N GLU A 79 13.75 3.28 17.91
CA GLU A 79 14.59 3.14 19.09
C GLU A 79 14.91 1.66 19.38
N ALA A 80 13.90 0.79 19.29
CA ALA A 80 14.07 -0.66 19.48
C ALA A 80 15.03 -1.25 18.44
N PHE A 81 14.89 -0.86 17.17
CA PHE A 81 15.76 -1.28 16.07
C PHE A 81 17.21 -0.84 16.31
N THR A 82 17.41 0.42 16.69
CA THR A 82 18.75 0.96 17.00
C THR A 82 19.41 0.23 18.18
N LYS A 83 18.64 -0.09 19.23
CA LYS A 83 19.11 -0.93 20.34
C LYS A 83 19.47 -2.35 19.91
N MET A 84 18.73 -2.93 18.96
CA MET A 84 19.03 -4.25 18.41
C MET A 84 20.31 -4.25 17.60
N LEU A 85 20.54 -3.23 16.77
CA LEU A 85 21.80 -3.07 16.03
C LEU A 85 22.99 -3.05 16.99
N GLY A 86 22.92 -2.30 18.09
CA GLY A 86 24.01 -2.22 19.07
C GLY A 86 24.32 -3.52 19.82
N ARG A 87 23.46 -4.54 19.72
CA ARG A 87 23.65 -5.86 20.34
C ARG A 87 24.02 -6.95 19.33
N ALA A 88 24.03 -6.62 18.04
CA ALA A 88 24.26 -7.58 16.97
C ALA A 88 25.75 -7.96 16.91
N ARG A 89 26.09 -9.17 17.37
CA ARG A 89 27.48 -9.67 17.39
C ARG A 89 27.97 -10.25 16.05
N TRP A 90 27.06 -10.42 15.09
CA TRP A 90 27.35 -11.02 13.79
C TRP A 90 27.81 -9.99 12.75
N MET A 91 27.75 -8.70 13.11
CA MET A 91 28.02 -7.57 12.23
C MET A 91 29.35 -6.92 12.65
N ASP A 92 30.15 -6.59 11.65
CA ASP A 92 31.41 -5.85 11.74
C ASP A 92 31.19 -4.36 11.98
N GLU A 93 32.21 -3.66 12.51
CA GLU A 93 32.08 -2.26 12.99
C GLU A 93 31.74 -1.27 11.86
N GLU A 94 32.23 -1.51 10.64
CA GLU A 94 31.93 -0.70 9.47
C GLU A 94 30.44 -0.81 9.10
N ALA A 95 29.94 -2.05 8.93
CA ALA A 95 28.53 -2.32 8.65
C ALA A 95 27.60 -1.83 9.77
N PHE A 96 28.04 -1.89 11.03
CA PHE A 96 27.29 -1.31 12.16
C PHE A 96 27.15 0.20 12.04
N THR A 97 28.23 0.90 11.70
CA THR A 97 28.23 2.36 11.57
C THR A 97 27.32 2.79 10.41
N GLU A 98 27.38 2.11 9.26
CA GLU A 98 26.50 2.39 8.13
C GLU A 98 25.02 2.10 8.44
N ALA A 99 24.74 1.01 9.16
CA ALA A 99 23.38 0.67 9.57
C ALA A 99 22.79 1.71 10.54
N LEU A 100 23.60 2.24 11.46
CA LEU A 100 23.23 3.31 12.38
C LEU A 100 22.98 4.63 11.66
N ASP A 101 23.89 5.01 10.74
CA ASP A 101 23.74 6.23 9.95
C ASP A 101 22.45 6.19 9.14
N LYS A 102 22.21 5.10 8.42
CA LYS A 102 20.96 4.88 7.68
C LYS A 102 19.74 4.95 8.60
N ALA A 103 19.77 4.28 9.76
CA ALA A 103 18.66 4.35 10.70
C ALA A 103 18.41 5.80 11.16
N SER A 104 19.46 6.57 11.45
CA SER A 104 19.34 7.96 11.90
C SER A 104 18.70 8.89 10.84
N THR A 105 18.88 8.61 9.55
CA THR A 105 18.23 9.36 8.46
C THR A 105 16.76 9.01 8.23
N MET A 106 16.27 7.94 8.85
CA MET A 106 14.90 7.44 8.70
C MET A 106 13.99 7.80 9.87
N ALA A 107 14.52 8.50 10.88
CA ALA A 107 13.76 9.06 12.01
C ALA A 107 12.99 10.33 11.59
#